data_AF-A0A3C0GWA0-F1
#
_entry.id   AF-A0A3C0GWA0-F1
#
_cell.length_a   1.000
_cell.length_b   1.000
_cell.length_c   1.000
_cell.angle_alpha   90.00
_cell.angle_beta   90.00
_cell.angle_gamma   90.00
#
_symmetry.space_group_name_H-M   'P 1'
#
loop_
_entity.id
_entity.type
_entity.pdbx_description
1 polymer ?
#
loop_
_entity_poly.entity_id
_entity_poly.type
_entity_poly.pdbx_seq_one_letter_code
_entity_poly.pdbx_strand_id
1 'polypeptide(L)' 'MALHENKLLRHTVKFRPLQVLRTEEISPCMRRVIVGGPALEGFDSPSPDDHVKLFFPNAEGQFVV' A
#
# COMPACT_ATOMS: atom_id res chain seq x y z
N MET A 1 22.01 -24.74 6.79
CA MET A 1 21.69 -23.36 6.36
C MET A 1 20.87 -23.49 5.09
N ALA A 2 19.64 -22.99 5.06
CA ALA A 2 18.88 -22.93 3.81
C ALA A 2 19.57 -21.93 2.88
N LEU A 3 19.72 -22.28 1.60
CA LEU A 3 20.21 -21.35 0.58
C LEU A 3 19.14 -20.27 0.39
N HIS A 4 19.49 -19.01 0.65
CA HIS A 4 18.62 -17.89 0.32
C HIS A 4 18.70 -17.65 -1.20
N GLU A 5 17.66 -18.07 -1.91
CA GLU A 5 17.50 -17.82 -3.34
C GLU A 5 16.75 -16.51 -3.54
N ASN A 6 17.38 -15.55 -4.23
CA ASN A 6 16.71 -14.31 -4.62
C ASN A 6 15.86 -14.56 -5.87
N LYS A 7 14.54 -14.41 -5.74
CA LYS A 7 13.58 -14.61 -6.82
C LYS A 7 12.74 -13.35 -7.03
N LEU A 8 12.68 -12.88 -8.27
CA LEU A 8 11.75 -11.82 -8.66
C LEU A 8 10.32 -12.37 -8.72
N LEU A 9 9.42 -11.79 -7.92
CA LEU A 9 7.99 -12.05 -7.95
C LEU A 9 7.27 -10.89 -8.63
N ARG A 10 6.42 -11.21 -9.62
CA ARG A 10 5.56 -10.20 -10.27
C ARG A 10 4.13 -10.39 -9.80
N HIS A 11 3.59 -9.35 -9.17
CA HIS A 11 2.18 -9.29 -8.80
C HIS A 11 1.36 -8.67 -9.94
N THR A 12 0.10 -9.08 -10.07
CA THR A 12 -0.85 -8.39 -10.96
C THR A 12 -1.11 -6.99 -10.44
N VAL A 13 -0.82 -5.97 -11.25
CA VAL A 13 -1.09 -4.57 -10.90
C VAL A 13 -2.59 -4.34 -10.91
N LYS A 14 -3.12 -3.82 -9.80
CA LYS A 14 -4.53 -3.47 -9.63
C LYS A 14 -4.64 -2.13 -8.92
N PHE A 15 -5.45 -1.23 -9.46
CA PHE A 15 -5.89 -0.05 -8.72
C PHE A 15 -6.88 -0.49 -7.64
N ARG A 16 -6.61 -0.11 -6.39
CA ARG A 16 -7.42 -0.50 -5.24
C ARG A 16 -7.95 0.77 -4.58
N PRO A 17 -9.25 1.10 -4.73
CA PRO A 17 -9.85 2.16 -3.93
C PRO A 17 -9.91 1.68 -2.48
N LEU A 18 -9.14 2.31 -1.61
CA LEU A 18 -9.06 1.99 -0.18
C LEU A 18 -9.59 3.16 0.65
N GLN A 19 -10.12 2.83 1.82
CA GLN A 19 -10.58 3.82 2.79
C GLN A 19 -9.62 3.88 3.97
N VAL A 20 -9.40 5.08 4.52
CA VAL A 20 -8.69 5.24 5.79
C VAL A 20 -9.58 4.71 6.90
N LEU A 21 -9.09 3.70 7.62
CA LEU A 21 -9.76 3.13 8.78
C LEU A 21 -9.32 3.82 10.06
N ARG A 22 -8.04 4.17 10.16
CA ARG A 22 -7.45 4.79 11.35
C ARG A 22 -6.17 5.55 11.02
N THR A 23 -5.90 6.59 11.79
CA THR A 23 -4.65 7.33 11.76
C THR A 23 -4.06 7.40 13.17
N GLU A 24 -2.75 7.21 13.29
CA GLU A 24 -1.98 7.36 14.52
C GLU A 24 -0.86 8.37 14.29
N GLU A 25 -0.66 9.29 15.24
CA GLU A 25 0.55 10.10 15.29
C GLU A 25 1.63 9.33 16.05
N ILE A 26 2.75 9.05 15.38
CA ILE A 26 3.89 8.31 15.96
C ILE A 26 4.93 9.30 16.50
N SER A 27 5.11 10.42 15.79
CA SER A 27 5.96 11.54 16.16
C SER A 27 5.49 12.81 15.41
N PRO A 28 6.02 14.01 15.72
CA PRO A 28 5.60 15.24 15.05
C PRO A 28 5.71 15.22 13.51
N CYS A 29 6.65 14.43 12.98
CA CYS A 29 6.89 14.31 11.54
C CYS A 29 6.51 12.92 10.97
N MET A 30 5.84 12.07 11.75
CA MET A 30 5.50 10.71 11.32
C MET A 30 4.09 10.31 11.77
N ARG A 31 3.25 9.93 10.79
CA ARG A 31 1.93 9.34 11.04
C ARG A 31 1.84 7.97 10.42
N ARG A 32 1.18 7.05 11.13
CA ARG A 32 0.76 5.76 10.60
C ARG A 32 -0.69 5.86 10.14
N VAL A 33 -0.97 5.42 8.92
CA VAL A 33 -2.32 5.38 8.36
C VAL A 33 -2.67 3.92 8.07
N ILE A 34 -3.75 3.43 8.69
CA ILE A 34 -4.30 2.11 8.43
C ILE A 34 -5.41 2.27 7.39
N VAL A 35 -5.25 1.60 6.26
CA VAL A 35 -6.22 1.58 5.16
C VAL A 35 -6.84 0.19 5.02
N GLY A 36 -8.04 0.12 4.46
CA GLY A 36 -8.69 -1.15 4.16
C GLY A 36 -9.89 -0.98 3.24
N GLY A 37 -10.83 -1.92 3.34
CA GLY A 37 -12.02 -2.02 2.49
C GLY A 37 -11.97 -3.23 1.55
N PRO A 38 -13.10 -3.54 0.88
CA PRO A 38 -13.24 -4.78 0.09
C PRO A 38 -12.22 -4.90 -1.05
N ALA A 39 -11.78 -3.79 -1.64
CA ALA A 39 -10.80 -3.79 -2.73
C ALA A 39 -9.40 -4.26 -2.31
N LEU A 40 -9.15 -4.49 -1.02
CA LEU A 40 -7.90 -5.09 -0.53
C LEU A 40 -7.86 -6.61 -0.72
N GLU A 41 -8.97 -7.26 -1.09
CA GLU A 41 -9.01 -8.71 -1.33
C GLU A 41 -7.94 -9.14 -2.36
N GLY A 42 -7.18 -10.18 -2.00
CA GLY A 42 -6.06 -10.68 -2.79
C GLY A 42 -4.89 -9.68 -2.94
N PHE A 43 -4.75 -8.72 -2.04
CA PHE A 43 -3.50 -8.00 -1.84
C PHE A 43 -2.51 -8.91 -1.11
N ASP A 44 -1.27 -8.95 -1.60
CA ASP A 44 -0.20 -9.81 -1.07
C ASP A 44 1.09 -8.99 -1.00
N SER A 45 1.89 -9.22 0.03
CA SER A 45 3.10 -8.47 0.35
C SER A 45 4.09 -9.38 1.11
N PRO A 46 4.68 -10.38 0.41
CA PRO A 46 5.51 -11.40 1.06
C PRO A 46 6.87 -10.88 1.55
N SER A 47 7.34 -9.72 1.09
CA SER A 47 8.65 -9.15 1.42
C SER A 47 8.52 -7.90 2.30
N PRO A 48 9.41 -7.69 3.29
CA PRO A 48 9.37 -6.50 4.15
C PRO A 48 9.67 -5.17 3.42
N ASP A 49 10.26 -5.24 2.22
CA ASP A 49 10.57 -4.10 1.35
C ASP A 49 9.56 -3.90 0.20
N ASP A 50 8.48 -4.69 0.18
CA ASP A 50 7.35 -4.47 -0.73
C ASP A 50 6.73 -3.10 -0.48
N HIS A 51 6.35 -2.44 -1.56
CA HIS A 51 5.78 -1.10 -1.52
C HIS A 51 4.68 -0.92 -2.56
N VAL A 52 3.80 0.05 -2.30
CA VAL A 52 2.71 0.43 -3.18
C VAL A 52 2.88 1.86 -3.66
N LYS A 53 2.23 2.19 -4.78
CA LYS A 53 2.08 3.59 -5.22
C LYS A 53 0.76 4.12 -4.67
N LEU A 54 0.83 5.22 -3.94
CA LEU A 54 -0.34 5.95 -3.48
C LEU A 54 -0.71 7.01 -4.52
N PHE A 55 -1.99 7.05 -4.86
CA PHE A 55 -2.56 8.07 -5.74
C PHE A 55 -3.42 8.96 -4.86
N PHE A 56 -3.14 10.27 -4.89
CA PHE A 56 -3.90 11.27 -4.17
C PHE A 56 -4.69 12.09 -5.18
N PRO A 57 -5.91 12.53 -4.83
CA PRO A 57 -6.64 13.45 -5.69
C PRO A 57 -5.88 14.78 -5.80
N ASN A 58 -6.07 15.47 -6.93
CA ASN A 58 -5.64 16.86 -7.08
C ASN A 58 -6.45 17.80 -6.16
N ALA A 59 -6.18 19.10 -6.24
CA ALA A 59 -6.84 20.11 -5.41
C ALA A 59 -8.38 20.15 -5.63
N GLU A 60 -8.83 19.73 -6.82
CA GLU A 60 -10.24 19.65 -7.21
C GLU A 60 -10.91 18.32 -6.79
N GLY A 61 -10.19 17.43 -6.09
CA GLY A 61 -10.72 16.13 -5.64
C GLY A 61 -10.69 15.03 -6.70
N GLN A 62 -10.03 15.25 -7.83
CA GLN A 62 -9.99 14.33 -8.97
C GLN A 62 -8.73 13.47 -8.95
N PHE A 63 -8.87 12.17 -9.21
CA PHE A 63 -7.73 11.29 -9.47
C PHE A 63 -7.30 11.45 -10.92
N VAL A 64 -6.10 11.99 -11.13
CA VAL A 64 -5.47 12.02 -12.44
C VAL A 64 -4.72 10.70 -12.61
N VAL A 65 -5.29 9.81 -13.44
CA VAL A 65 -4.71 8.50 -13.78
C VAL A 65 -4.08 8.57 -15.17
#